data_AF-A0A5D0TGS0-F1
#
_entry.id   AF-A0A5D0TGS0-F1
#
_cell.length_a   1.000
_cell.length_b   1.000
_cell.length_c   1.000
_cell.angle_alpha   90.00
_cell.angle_beta   90.00
_cell.angle_gamma   90.00
#
_symmetry.space_group_name_H-M   'P 1'
#
loop_
_entity.id
_entity.type
_entity.pdbx_description
1 polymer ?
#
loop_
_entity_poly.entity_id
_entity_poly.type
_entity_poly.pdbx_seq_one_letter_code
_entity_poly.pdbx_strand_id
1 'polypeptide(L)'
;MSHRRSRAGRLRAVTLGLTVAVVAAALPSHAATAAPSTADATVHDGGAPVVGPDGGSALGRPPVGSAPPTVTPADIRFRQDRLRRGGAREVGLLPEQVARIPADLAAYLEPTPDHPGHPAYAGAVVLAAKDGVIVQHAAVGTAVRYGAVGAPPDLPGVELPAGQQIPMREDTIFDLASVSKIFTTIVVMRQVERGRVALDAPVARYVPEFAAGGKAEVTVRMLLTHTSGLPAFAPLWSSYPTPAERLAAALATPLAAGATPGSRYVYSDLGLIALGVLAERVTGRPLAYLVRDDVTAPLGMTDTGYNPAPRLRTRIAATEYQPYAGRGMVWGEVHDENAWSLGGVAGHAGVFSTAADLAVLCQALLNGGEYRGRRILRPETVRTMLVNYNAGLETAYPESDRGLGFELNKHWYMMGLSSPVTFGHTGFTGTSLVVDPLSHSFVILLSNRVHPDRGWGSNNVARRAVARDLAEAMPVRPRSGEAWRADPRDAATVTLTAPLRRPARGGTASFAFWYDTEPRFDSARVEVSTDGGATWNPLRLLFSQGGRRWSSDGTVTGYGGRVWWQVTAELPERATHLRWSSSTDVSSQGRGVYVDRIVAADRDGLLLHGEGGDAGRLIADGWSPARS
;
A
#
# COMPACT_ATOMS: atom_id res chain seq x y z
N MET A 1 -54.70 47.40 63.21
CA MET A 1 -53.76 46.61 62.37
C MET A 1 -53.61 47.33 61.05
N SER A 2 -52.49 48.04 60.89
CA SER A 2 -52.21 49.00 59.81
C SER A 2 -50.74 48.87 59.42
N HIS A 3 -50.45 49.04 58.12
CA HIS A 3 -49.17 49.39 57.50
C HIS A 3 -48.04 48.33 57.53
N ARG A 4 -47.14 48.17 56.54
CA ARG A 4 -46.87 48.74 55.21
C ARG A 4 -45.65 47.98 54.63
N ARG A 5 -45.44 48.13 53.30
CA ARG A 5 -44.16 48.10 52.52
C ARG A 5 -43.54 46.71 52.20
N SER A 6 -43.54 46.28 50.93
CA SER A 6 -42.67 46.64 49.78
C SER A 6 -41.30 45.93 49.78
N ARG A 7 -40.99 45.20 48.70
CA ARG A 7 -39.75 45.37 47.92
C ARG A 7 -39.75 44.50 46.66
N ALA A 8 -39.38 45.12 45.55
CA ALA A 8 -39.04 44.51 44.28
C ALA A 8 -37.68 43.80 44.36
N GLY A 9 -37.53 42.68 43.65
CA GLY A 9 -36.27 41.97 43.45
C GLY A 9 -36.18 41.49 42.00
N ARG A 10 -35.24 42.09 41.24
CA ARG A 10 -34.90 41.76 39.86
C ARG A 10 -34.32 40.33 39.78
N LEU A 11 -34.88 39.46 38.94
CA LEU A 11 -34.18 38.24 38.51
C LEU A 11 -33.23 38.60 37.35
N ARG A 12 -31.93 38.39 37.58
CA ARG A 12 -30.89 38.38 36.55
C ARG A 12 -30.98 37.06 35.77
N ALA A 13 -31.09 37.14 34.45
CA ALA A 13 -30.85 36.03 33.54
C ALA A 13 -29.35 35.66 33.59
N VAL A 14 -29.06 34.42 33.96
CA VAL A 14 -27.74 33.81 33.79
C VAL A 14 -27.76 33.12 32.44
N THR A 15 -27.02 33.67 31.48
CA THR A 15 -26.78 33.05 30.18
C THR A 15 -25.55 32.17 30.35
N LEU A 16 -25.73 30.85 30.47
CA LEU A 16 -24.63 29.89 30.41
C LEU A 16 -24.29 29.68 28.93
N GLY A 17 -23.22 30.33 28.46
CA GLY A 17 -22.62 30.02 27.17
C GLY A 17 -21.93 28.67 27.23
N LEU A 18 -22.48 27.68 26.53
CA LEU A 18 -21.81 26.40 26.31
C LEU A 18 -20.85 26.56 25.11
N THR A 19 -19.56 26.71 25.40
CA THR A 19 -18.50 26.67 24.40
C THR A 19 -18.34 25.22 23.93
N VAL A 20 -18.76 24.91 22.70
CA VAL A 20 -18.47 23.63 22.05
C VAL A 20 -16.99 23.64 21.64
N ALA A 21 -16.16 22.93 22.39
CA ALA A 21 -14.78 22.67 21.99
C ALA A 21 -14.77 21.60 20.89
N VAL A 22 -14.55 22.03 19.65
CA VAL A 22 -14.21 21.13 18.54
C VAL A 22 -12.78 20.65 18.75
N VAL A 23 -12.62 19.43 19.26
CA VAL A 23 -11.32 18.76 19.28
C VAL A 23 -11.03 18.27 17.87
N ALA A 24 -10.27 19.05 17.11
CA ALA A 24 -9.59 18.56 15.92
C ALA A 24 -8.52 17.56 16.39
N ALA A 25 -8.78 16.27 16.23
CA ALA A 25 -7.75 15.26 16.41
C ALA A 25 -6.66 15.49 15.36
N ALA A 26 -5.51 16.00 15.81
CA ALA A 26 -4.33 16.18 15.00
C ALA A 26 -3.84 14.81 14.52
N LEU A 27 -3.65 14.67 13.20
CA LEU A 27 -2.84 13.62 12.62
C LEU A 27 -1.42 13.70 13.22
N PRO A 28 -0.81 12.61 13.69
CA PRO A 28 0.57 12.66 14.14
C PRO A 28 1.49 12.93 12.94
N SER A 29 1.94 14.18 12.82
CA SER A 29 3.01 14.60 11.92
C SER A 29 4.33 13.99 12.40
N HIS A 30 4.89 13.05 11.63
CA HIS A 30 6.30 12.70 11.79
C HIS A 30 7.15 13.79 11.13
N ALA A 31 7.49 14.82 11.91
CA ALA A 31 8.44 15.84 11.50
C ALA A 31 9.86 15.38 11.85
N ALA A 32 10.61 14.90 10.85
CA ALA A 32 12.05 14.76 10.97
C ALA A 32 12.69 16.16 10.86
N THR A 33 13.36 16.59 11.94
CA THR A 33 14.10 17.84 12.02
C THR A 33 15.41 17.74 11.23
N ALA A 34 15.50 18.47 10.11
CA ALA A 34 16.78 18.72 9.42
C ALA A 34 17.24 20.17 9.68
N ALA A 35 18.44 20.32 10.23
CA ALA A 35 19.16 21.60 10.30
C ALA A 35 19.90 21.87 8.97
N PRO A 36 20.18 23.14 8.62
CA PRO A 36 20.47 23.54 7.25
C PRO A 36 21.94 23.34 6.84
N SER A 37 22.17 22.87 5.61
CA SER A 37 23.48 22.96 4.94
C SER A 37 23.49 24.14 3.98
N THR A 38 24.41 25.07 4.17
CA THR A 38 24.80 26.08 3.17
C THR A 38 25.91 25.52 2.29
N ALA A 39 25.67 25.37 0.99
CA ALA A 39 26.72 25.36 -0.02
C ALA A 39 26.11 25.74 -1.37
N ASP A 40 26.54 26.91 -1.86
CA ASP A 40 26.29 27.41 -3.21
C ASP A 40 26.74 26.41 -4.28
N ALA A 41 25.90 26.20 -5.29
CA ALA A 41 26.30 25.58 -6.54
C ALA A 41 25.76 26.42 -7.70
N THR A 42 26.69 27.15 -8.33
CA THR A 42 26.50 27.93 -9.55
C THR A 42 26.18 27.02 -10.74
N VAL A 43 25.20 27.47 -11.52
CA VAL A 43 24.70 26.84 -12.74
C VAL A 43 25.72 27.01 -13.87
N HIS A 44 26.06 25.91 -14.55
CA HIS A 44 26.60 25.97 -15.90
C HIS A 44 25.76 25.13 -16.87
N ASP A 45 25.21 25.87 -17.82
CA ASP A 45 24.42 25.45 -18.99
C ASP A 45 25.32 24.80 -20.05
N GLY A 46 24.78 23.88 -20.86
CA GLY A 46 25.54 23.35 -22.00
C GLY A 46 25.01 22.06 -22.65
N GLY A 47 24.21 22.23 -23.71
CA GLY A 47 24.49 21.61 -25.02
C GLY A 47 24.02 20.17 -25.29
N ALA A 48 23.00 20.03 -26.13
CA ALA A 48 22.60 18.78 -26.79
C ALA A 48 23.65 18.31 -27.82
N PRO A 49 23.84 16.99 -28.06
CA PRO A 49 24.77 16.52 -29.09
C PRO A 49 24.08 16.22 -30.42
N VAL A 50 24.74 16.69 -31.49
CA VAL A 50 24.49 16.41 -32.90
C VAL A 50 25.15 15.08 -33.29
N VAL A 51 24.47 14.28 -34.12
CA VAL A 51 24.95 12.98 -34.63
C VAL A 51 25.65 13.16 -35.99
N GLY A 52 26.82 12.55 -36.16
CA GLY A 52 27.48 12.35 -37.46
C GLY A 52 27.92 10.87 -37.61
N PRO A 53 27.95 10.31 -38.83
CA PRO A 53 28.26 8.89 -39.05
C PRO A 53 29.73 8.67 -39.42
N ASP A 54 30.35 7.60 -38.88
CA ASP A 54 31.11 6.59 -39.65
C ASP A 54 31.91 5.60 -38.77
N GLY A 55 31.75 4.31 -39.09
CA GLY A 55 32.81 3.28 -39.19
C GLY A 55 33.57 2.79 -37.94
N GLY A 56 33.41 1.50 -37.59
CA GLY A 56 34.47 0.72 -36.94
C GLY A 56 34.03 -0.30 -35.88
N SER A 57 34.18 -1.59 -36.21
CA SER A 57 33.91 -2.75 -35.35
C SER A 57 34.75 -2.79 -34.06
N ALA A 58 34.08 -2.76 -32.92
CA ALA A 58 34.46 -3.50 -31.72
C ALA A 58 33.16 -3.95 -31.03
N LEU A 59 32.99 -5.24 -30.77
CA LEU A 59 31.95 -5.76 -29.88
C LEU A 59 32.26 -5.29 -28.45
N GLY A 60 31.99 -4.02 -28.18
CA GLY A 60 32.13 -3.39 -26.88
C GLY A 60 31.20 -4.06 -25.88
N ARG A 61 31.73 -4.44 -24.72
CA ARG A 61 30.92 -4.85 -23.57
C ARG A 61 29.84 -3.77 -23.34
N PRO A 62 28.56 -4.12 -23.21
CA PRO A 62 27.51 -3.14 -22.99
C PRO A 62 27.82 -2.30 -21.75
N PRO A 63 27.51 -1.00 -21.76
CA PRO A 63 27.83 -0.09 -20.66
C PRO A 63 27.21 -0.58 -19.35
N VAL A 64 27.98 -0.49 -18.26
CA VAL A 64 27.51 -0.80 -16.91
C VAL A 64 26.57 0.33 -16.49
N GLY A 65 25.30 0.03 -16.26
CA GLY A 65 24.36 1.01 -15.72
C GLY A 65 24.71 1.38 -14.28
N SER A 66 24.33 2.58 -13.84
CA SER A 66 24.56 3.06 -12.47
C SER A 66 23.47 2.66 -11.47
N ALA A 67 22.38 2.04 -11.93
CA ALA A 67 21.22 1.73 -11.11
C ALA A 67 20.74 0.28 -11.28
N PRO A 68 20.14 -0.32 -10.24
CA PRO A 68 19.53 -1.63 -10.35
C PRO A 68 18.38 -1.59 -11.36
N PRO A 69 18.11 -2.72 -12.02
CA PRO A 69 16.85 -2.95 -12.70
C PRO A 69 15.61 -2.52 -11.94
N THR A 70 14.80 -1.68 -12.57
CA THR A 70 13.41 -1.52 -12.19
C THR A 70 12.49 -2.28 -13.15
N VAL A 71 11.22 -2.37 -12.77
CA VAL A 71 10.12 -2.94 -13.53
C VAL A 71 9.08 -1.85 -13.75
N THR A 72 8.50 -1.82 -14.93
CA THR A 72 7.51 -0.81 -15.32
C THR A 72 6.19 -1.48 -15.64
N PRO A 73 5.08 -0.73 -15.72
CA PRO A 73 3.82 -1.29 -16.19
C PRO A 73 3.89 -1.92 -17.57
N ALA A 74 4.89 -1.61 -18.41
CA ALA A 74 5.09 -2.25 -19.72
C ALA A 74 5.56 -3.71 -19.60
N ASP A 75 6.23 -4.08 -18.51
CA ASP A 75 6.78 -5.42 -18.27
C ASP A 75 5.72 -6.42 -17.77
N ILE A 76 4.56 -5.93 -17.31
CA ILE A 76 3.46 -6.78 -16.85
C ILE A 76 3.00 -7.69 -17.97
N ARG A 77 2.85 -8.98 -17.69
CA ARG A 77 2.23 -9.94 -18.61
C ARG A 77 0.81 -10.19 -18.13
N PHE A 78 -0.19 -9.84 -18.93
CA PHE A 78 -1.57 -10.17 -18.58
C PHE A 78 -1.88 -11.62 -18.97
N ARG A 79 -2.62 -12.30 -18.10
CA ARG A 79 -3.15 -13.65 -18.32
C ARG A 79 -4.67 -13.60 -18.43
N GLN A 80 -5.31 -14.72 -18.77
CA GLN A 80 -6.78 -14.81 -18.77
C GLN A 80 -7.23 -15.86 -17.76
N ASP A 81 -6.65 -15.80 -16.56
CA ASP A 81 -6.92 -16.76 -15.50
C ASP A 81 -8.35 -16.55 -14.95
N ARG A 82 -8.97 -17.64 -14.53
CA ARG A 82 -10.30 -17.64 -13.89
C ARG A 82 -10.16 -18.12 -12.46
N LEU A 83 -10.84 -17.44 -11.54
CA LEU A 83 -10.81 -17.82 -10.15
C LEU A 83 -11.46 -19.18 -9.93
N ARG A 84 -10.76 -20.03 -9.20
CA ARG A 84 -11.27 -21.28 -8.62
C ARG A 84 -10.60 -21.53 -7.28
N ARG A 85 -11.24 -22.31 -6.41
CA ARG A 85 -10.57 -22.79 -5.19
C ARG A 85 -9.56 -23.89 -5.54
N GLY A 86 -8.47 -23.95 -4.79
CA GLY A 86 -7.43 -24.98 -4.95
C GLY A 86 -6.42 -24.92 -3.80
N GLY A 87 -5.34 -25.70 -3.91
CA GLY A 87 -4.35 -25.84 -2.84
C GLY A 87 -3.10 -24.99 -3.08
N ALA A 88 -2.43 -24.58 -1.99
CA ALA A 88 -1.18 -23.82 -2.05
C ALA A 88 -0.10 -24.44 -2.97
N ARG A 89 0.12 -25.77 -2.86
CA ARG A 89 1.13 -26.49 -3.66
C ARG A 89 0.89 -26.41 -5.17
N GLU A 90 -0.38 -26.31 -5.59
CA GLU A 90 -0.76 -26.27 -7.00
C GLU A 90 -0.16 -25.07 -7.75
N VAL A 91 0.01 -23.96 -7.03
CA VAL A 91 0.55 -22.71 -7.56
C VAL A 91 1.94 -22.40 -7.00
N GLY A 92 2.63 -23.43 -6.51
CA GLY A 92 4.00 -23.36 -6.03
C GLY A 92 4.17 -22.61 -4.72
N LEU A 93 3.11 -22.48 -3.93
CA LEU A 93 3.17 -21.88 -2.59
C LEU A 93 3.47 -22.94 -1.51
N LEU A 94 4.15 -22.49 -0.46
CA LEU A 94 4.38 -23.22 0.78
C LEU A 94 3.09 -23.31 1.61
N PRO A 95 2.47 -24.50 1.78
CA PRO A 95 1.19 -24.63 2.48
C PRO A 95 1.22 -24.15 3.92
N GLU A 96 2.34 -24.34 4.61
CA GLU A 96 2.53 -23.94 6.00
C GLU A 96 2.44 -22.42 6.18
N GLN A 97 2.95 -21.63 5.21
CA GLN A 97 2.84 -20.17 5.26
C GLN A 97 1.41 -19.71 4.91
N VAL A 98 0.76 -20.36 3.94
CA VAL A 98 -0.66 -20.07 3.62
C VAL A 98 -1.57 -20.38 4.82
N ALA A 99 -1.27 -21.42 5.59
CA ALA A 99 -2.05 -21.80 6.77
C ALA A 99 -1.93 -20.82 7.95
N ARG A 100 -0.91 -19.94 7.97
CA ARG A 100 -0.75 -18.90 8.99
C ARG A 100 -1.74 -17.75 8.82
N ILE A 101 -2.10 -17.42 7.57
CA ILE A 101 -3.00 -16.31 7.24
C ILE A 101 -4.25 -16.24 8.15
N PRO A 102 -5.07 -17.31 8.30
CA PRO A 102 -6.24 -17.26 9.19
C PRO A 102 -5.87 -17.22 10.68
N ALA A 103 -4.76 -17.82 11.09
CA ALA A 103 -4.30 -17.83 12.48
C ALA A 103 -3.83 -16.44 12.92
N ASP A 104 -3.03 -15.77 12.08
CA ASP A 104 -2.58 -14.39 12.29
C ASP A 104 -3.79 -13.46 12.31
N LEU A 105 -4.79 -13.66 11.45
CA LEU A 105 -6.05 -12.91 11.50
C LEU A 105 -6.79 -13.07 12.84
N ALA A 106 -6.85 -14.29 13.37
CA ALA A 106 -7.51 -14.57 14.64
C ALA A 106 -6.77 -13.96 15.83
N ALA A 107 -5.43 -13.86 15.78
CA ALA A 107 -4.63 -13.27 16.84
C ALA A 107 -4.97 -11.79 17.10
N TYR A 108 -5.42 -11.06 16.08
CA TYR A 108 -5.82 -9.66 16.19
C TYR A 108 -7.26 -9.43 16.67
N LEU A 109 -8.01 -10.50 17.00
CA LEU A 109 -9.29 -10.42 17.72
C LEU A 109 -9.12 -10.11 19.21
N GLU A 110 -7.88 -10.17 19.70
CA GLU A 110 -7.47 -9.82 21.05
C GLU A 110 -6.49 -8.63 21.01
N PRO A 111 -6.31 -7.90 22.13
CA PRO A 111 -5.26 -6.91 22.26
C PRO A 111 -3.87 -7.49 21.97
N THR A 112 -3.04 -6.70 21.31
CA THR A 112 -1.66 -7.09 20.93
C THR A 112 -0.66 -6.13 21.58
N PRO A 113 0.66 -6.43 21.59
CA PRO A 113 1.65 -5.46 22.05
C PRO A 113 1.57 -4.11 21.33
N ASP A 114 1.19 -4.10 20.04
CA ASP A 114 0.99 -2.89 19.24
C ASP A 114 -0.29 -2.13 19.63
N HIS A 115 -1.31 -2.85 20.14
CA HIS A 115 -2.61 -2.33 20.56
C HIS A 115 -3.06 -2.97 21.89
N PRO A 116 -2.47 -2.56 23.03
CA PRO A 116 -2.66 -3.27 24.29
C PRO A 116 -4.02 -3.04 24.95
N GLY A 117 -4.76 -1.99 24.54
CA GLY A 117 -6.07 -1.65 25.13
C GLY A 117 -7.27 -2.34 24.46
N HIS A 118 -7.16 -2.66 23.16
CA HIS A 118 -8.29 -3.10 22.35
C HIS A 118 -7.83 -4.02 21.21
N PRO A 119 -8.70 -4.90 20.71
CA PRO A 119 -8.41 -5.66 19.50
C PRO A 119 -8.26 -4.75 18.28
N ALA A 120 -7.60 -5.23 17.22
CA ALA A 120 -7.48 -4.45 15.99
C ALA A 120 -8.83 -4.34 15.24
N TYR A 121 -9.73 -5.31 15.45
CA TYR A 121 -11.10 -5.35 14.90
C TYR A 121 -11.97 -6.36 15.65
N ALA A 122 -13.29 -6.26 15.49
CA ALA A 122 -14.23 -7.25 16.03
C ALA A 122 -14.31 -8.54 15.18
N GLY A 123 -14.02 -8.43 13.88
CA GLY A 123 -13.96 -9.55 12.95
C GLY A 123 -13.35 -9.16 11.61
N ALA A 124 -12.92 -10.18 10.86
CA ALA A 124 -12.31 -9.99 9.55
C ALA A 124 -12.57 -11.17 8.60
N VAL A 125 -12.45 -10.89 7.32
CA VAL A 125 -12.42 -11.86 6.21
C VAL A 125 -11.16 -11.62 5.40
N VAL A 126 -10.44 -12.70 5.09
CA VAL A 126 -9.28 -12.69 4.21
C VAL A 126 -9.52 -13.58 3.00
N LEU A 127 -9.06 -13.15 1.83
CA LEU A 127 -9.00 -13.97 0.63
C LEU A 127 -7.66 -13.75 -0.07
N ALA A 128 -6.91 -14.83 -0.29
CA ALA A 128 -5.64 -14.82 -0.99
C ALA A 128 -5.67 -15.74 -2.21
N ALA A 129 -5.11 -15.28 -3.32
CA ALA A 129 -5.03 -16.05 -4.55
C ALA A 129 -3.72 -15.84 -5.28
N LYS A 130 -3.31 -16.85 -6.05
CA LYS A 130 -2.18 -16.81 -6.97
C LYS A 130 -2.50 -17.62 -8.22
N ASP A 131 -2.11 -17.13 -9.40
CA ASP A 131 -2.35 -17.79 -10.70
C ASP A 131 -3.82 -18.21 -10.93
N GLY A 132 -4.77 -17.42 -10.45
CA GLY A 132 -6.21 -17.73 -10.53
C GLY A 132 -6.70 -18.78 -9.52
N VAL A 133 -5.85 -19.28 -8.62
CA VAL A 133 -6.24 -20.22 -7.57
C VAL A 133 -6.40 -19.48 -6.26
N ILE A 134 -7.61 -19.50 -5.69
CA ILE A 134 -7.90 -19.06 -4.33
C ILE A 134 -7.34 -20.13 -3.39
N VAL A 135 -6.26 -19.78 -2.71
CA VAL A 135 -5.53 -20.68 -1.79
C VAL A 135 -5.96 -20.49 -0.34
N GLN A 136 -6.56 -19.34 -0.02
CA GLN A 136 -7.14 -19.07 1.29
C GLN A 136 -8.39 -18.21 1.14
N HIS A 137 -9.45 -18.56 1.88
CA HIS A 137 -10.62 -17.73 2.11
C HIS A 137 -11.15 -18.10 3.49
N ALA A 138 -11.13 -17.17 4.44
CA ALA A 138 -11.53 -17.44 5.81
C ALA A 138 -12.11 -16.22 6.49
N ALA A 139 -12.96 -16.47 7.49
CA ALA A 139 -13.59 -15.49 8.34
C ALA A 139 -13.24 -15.75 9.81
N VAL A 140 -13.01 -14.69 10.58
CA VAL A 140 -12.74 -14.75 12.02
C VAL A 140 -13.56 -13.69 12.76
N GLY A 141 -13.96 -14.00 13.99
CA GLY A 141 -14.64 -13.05 14.88
C GLY A 141 -16.10 -12.77 14.50
N THR A 142 -16.51 -11.51 14.62
CA THR A 142 -17.91 -11.09 14.62
C THR A 142 -18.17 -9.95 13.63
N ALA A 143 -19.24 -10.08 12.84
CA ALA A 143 -19.72 -9.03 11.96
C ALA A 143 -20.47 -7.93 12.73
N VAL A 144 -21.17 -8.31 13.80
CA VAL A 144 -21.85 -7.38 14.74
C VAL A 144 -21.65 -7.90 16.15
N ARG A 145 -20.92 -7.15 16.99
CA ARG A 145 -20.62 -7.51 18.39
C ARG A 145 -21.17 -6.51 19.38
N TYR A 146 -21.07 -5.22 19.05
CA TYR A 146 -21.37 -4.12 19.95
C TYR A 146 -22.62 -3.37 19.50
N GLY A 147 -23.36 -2.81 20.45
CA GLY A 147 -24.49 -1.92 20.20
C GLY A 147 -24.18 -0.44 20.39
N ALA A 148 -23.17 -0.13 21.21
CA ALA A 148 -22.76 1.22 21.57
C ALA A 148 -21.32 1.24 22.13
N VAL A 149 -20.85 2.42 22.51
CA VAL A 149 -19.66 2.63 23.36
C VAL A 149 -20.08 3.24 24.70
N GLY A 150 -19.29 3.00 25.74
CA GLY A 150 -19.44 3.58 27.07
C GLY A 150 -19.00 5.04 27.13
N ALA A 151 -18.87 5.58 28.35
CA ALA A 151 -18.50 6.98 28.54
C ALA A 151 -17.00 7.25 28.30
N PRO A 152 -16.62 8.47 27.89
CA PRO A 152 -15.22 8.92 27.88
C PRO A 152 -14.58 8.87 29.28
N PRO A 153 -13.23 8.78 29.38
CA PRO A 153 -12.27 8.73 28.27
C PRO A 153 -12.09 7.34 27.64
N ASP A 154 -12.49 6.27 28.32
CA ASP A 154 -12.13 4.89 27.97
C ASP A 154 -12.96 4.30 26.81
N LEU A 155 -14.16 4.84 26.56
CA LEU A 155 -15.06 4.43 25.48
C LEU A 155 -15.17 2.90 25.28
N PRO A 156 -15.42 2.10 26.34
CA PRO A 156 -15.46 0.65 26.24
C PRO A 156 -16.64 0.19 25.39
N GLY A 157 -16.51 -0.91 24.66
CA GLY A 157 -17.56 -1.40 23.78
C GLY A 157 -18.67 -2.03 24.59
N VAL A 158 -19.91 -1.61 24.35
CA VAL A 158 -21.09 -2.23 24.97
C VAL A 158 -21.51 -3.40 24.10
N GLU A 159 -21.15 -4.61 24.52
CA GLU A 159 -21.49 -5.83 23.80
C GLU A 159 -23.01 -6.06 23.76
N LEU A 160 -23.48 -6.54 22.61
CA LEU A 160 -24.82 -7.07 22.48
C LEU A 160 -24.92 -8.42 23.21
N PRO A 161 -26.10 -8.81 23.70
CA PRO A 161 -26.34 -10.17 24.17
C PRO A 161 -25.92 -11.19 23.10
N ALA A 162 -25.38 -12.35 23.51
CA ALA A 162 -24.83 -13.34 22.57
C ALA A 162 -25.80 -13.73 21.43
N GLY A 163 -27.11 -13.84 21.72
CA GLY A 163 -28.13 -14.14 20.70
C GLY A 163 -28.44 -13.00 19.70
N GLN A 164 -27.87 -11.80 19.92
CA GLN A 164 -27.98 -10.64 19.04
C GLN A 164 -26.67 -10.31 18.33
N GLN A 165 -25.56 -10.96 18.72
CA GLN A 165 -24.30 -10.86 17.99
C GLN A 165 -24.41 -11.67 16.69
N ILE A 166 -23.75 -11.20 15.64
CA ILE A 166 -23.71 -11.86 14.33
C ILE A 166 -22.29 -12.33 14.06
N PRO A 167 -22.06 -13.64 13.86
CA PRO A 167 -20.73 -14.15 13.55
C PRO A 167 -20.25 -13.67 12.19
N MET A 168 -18.94 -13.47 12.07
CA MET A 168 -18.31 -13.18 10.78
C MET A 168 -18.41 -14.40 9.86
N ARG A 169 -18.64 -14.17 8.56
CA ARG A 169 -18.73 -15.21 7.53
C ARG A 169 -17.93 -14.79 6.31
N GLU A 170 -17.50 -15.78 5.52
CA GLU A 170 -16.80 -15.54 4.24
C GLU A 170 -17.62 -14.65 3.28
N ASP A 171 -18.95 -14.71 3.37
CA ASP A 171 -19.88 -13.94 2.55
C ASP A 171 -20.32 -12.61 3.18
N THR A 172 -19.72 -12.19 4.31
CA THR A 172 -20.02 -10.90 4.93
C THR A 172 -19.69 -9.76 3.97
N ILE A 173 -20.62 -8.83 3.86
CA ILE A 173 -20.53 -7.60 3.07
C ILE A 173 -19.96 -6.50 3.97
N PHE A 174 -18.95 -5.79 3.48
CA PHE A 174 -18.26 -4.72 4.21
C PHE A 174 -18.47 -3.39 3.51
N ASP A 175 -18.60 -2.31 4.28
CA ASP A 175 -18.34 -0.96 3.77
C ASP A 175 -16.85 -0.86 3.42
N LEU A 176 -16.57 -0.58 2.15
CA LEU A 176 -15.22 -0.53 1.63
C LEU A 176 -14.46 0.76 1.98
N ALA A 177 -15.15 1.77 2.53
CA ALA A 177 -14.57 3.08 2.78
C ALA A 177 -13.79 3.58 1.54
N SER A 178 -12.52 3.94 1.70
CA SER A 178 -11.69 4.49 0.63
C SER A 178 -11.36 3.52 -0.52
N VAL A 179 -11.52 2.20 -0.37
CA VAL A 179 -11.40 1.27 -1.52
C VAL A 179 -12.47 1.57 -2.59
N SER A 180 -13.57 2.26 -2.22
CA SER A 180 -14.58 2.77 -3.15
C SER A 180 -14.00 3.66 -4.26
N LYS A 181 -12.90 4.38 -3.99
CA LYS A 181 -12.22 5.27 -4.96
C LYS A 181 -11.79 4.53 -6.20
N ILE A 182 -11.47 3.24 -6.09
CA ILE A 182 -11.08 2.40 -7.22
C ILE A 182 -12.23 2.23 -8.20
N PHE A 183 -13.47 2.10 -7.72
CA PHE A 183 -14.65 1.99 -8.58
C PHE A 183 -14.92 3.30 -9.33
N THR A 184 -14.87 4.44 -8.64
CA THR A 184 -14.98 5.77 -9.26
C THR A 184 -13.89 5.98 -10.31
N THR A 185 -12.65 5.60 -9.98
CA THR A 185 -11.50 5.66 -10.88
C THR A 185 -11.75 4.86 -12.16
N ILE A 186 -12.19 3.60 -12.04
CA ILE A 186 -12.47 2.74 -13.21
C ILE A 186 -13.57 3.36 -14.07
N VAL A 187 -14.64 3.90 -13.47
CA VAL A 187 -15.70 4.60 -14.21
C VAL A 187 -15.16 5.80 -14.99
N VAL A 188 -14.32 6.63 -14.37
CA VAL A 188 -13.66 7.78 -15.02
C VAL A 188 -12.74 7.32 -16.15
N MET A 189 -11.89 6.33 -15.91
CA MET A 189 -10.98 5.78 -16.91
C MET A 189 -11.73 5.15 -18.08
N ARG A 190 -12.90 4.56 -17.85
CA ARG A 190 -13.78 4.11 -18.93
C ARG A 190 -14.36 5.26 -19.75
N GLN A 191 -14.61 6.42 -19.14
CA GLN A 191 -14.99 7.62 -19.91
C GLN A 191 -13.80 8.20 -20.68
N VAL A 192 -12.56 8.03 -20.18
CA VAL A 192 -11.33 8.34 -20.91
C VAL A 192 -11.20 7.46 -22.16
N GLU A 193 -11.40 6.14 -22.04
CA GLU A 193 -11.38 5.23 -23.20
C GLU A 193 -12.45 5.56 -24.26
N ARG A 194 -13.59 6.09 -23.81
CA ARG A 194 -14.69 6.53 -24.68
C ARG A 194 -14.47 7.93 -25.28
N GLY A 195 -13.35 8.58 -24.98
CA GLY A 195 -13.02 9.92 -25.46
C GLY A 195 -13.88 11.05 -24.87
N ARG A 196 -14.66 10.77 -23.81
CA ARG A 196 -15.52 11.77 -23.15
C ARG A 196 -14.78 12.61 -22.12
N VAL A 197 -13.68 12.07 -21.58
CA VAL A 197 -12.83 12.71 -20.59
C VAL A 197 -11.39 12.63 -21.05
N ALA A 198 -10.64 13.73 -20.92
CA ALA A 198 -9.20 13.76 -21.12
C ALA A 198 -8.50 13.96 -19.77
N LEU A 199 -7.46 13.15 -19.50
CA LEU A 199 -6.72 13.18 -18.24
C LEU A 199 -6.10 14.56 -17.94
N ASP A 200 -5.57 15.22 -18.97
CA ASP A 200 -4.88 16.51 -18.83
C ASP A 200 -5.79 17.71 -19.05
N ALA A 201 -7.09 17.49 -19.29
CA ALA A 201 -8.03 18.59 -19.33
C ALA A 201 -8.34 19.08 -17.91
N PRO A 202 -8.52 20.39 -17.72
CA PRO A 202 -9.07 20.94 -16.48
C PRO A 202 -10.41 20.30 -16.13
N VAL A 203 -10.63 20.00 -14.86
CA VAL A 203 -11.91 19.46 -14.36
C VAL A 203 -13.05 20.45 -14.61
N ALA A 204 -12.74 21.74 -14.55
CA ALA A 204 -13.65 22.85 -14.86
C ALA A 204 -14.26 22.76 -16.27
N ARG A 205 -13.63 22.06 -17.22
CA ARG A 205 -14.22 21.81 -18.54
C ARG A 205 -15.53 21.02 -18.47
N TYR A 206 -15.66 20.13 -17.48
CA TYR A 206 -16.81 19.24 -17.31
C TYR A 206 -17.71 19.66 -16.15
N VAL A 207 -17.14 20.33 -15.16
CA VAL A 207 -17.81 20.84 -13.96
C VAL A 207 -17.41 22.31 -13.78
N PRO A 208 -18.01 23.27 -14.51
CA PRO A 208 -17.57 24.67 -14.55
C PRO A 208 -17.44 25.33 -13.18
N GLU A 209 -18.34 25.03 -12.25
CA GLU A 209 -18.34 25.55 -10.89
C GLU A 209 -17.10 25.10 -10.07
N PHE A 210 -16.42 24.04 -10.49
CA PHE A 210 -15.19 23.58 -9.83
C PHE A 210 -14.04 24.58 -9.99
N ALA A 211 -14.04 25.47 -10.99
CA ALA A 211 -12.97 26.44 -11.22
C ALA A 211 -12.73 27.41 -10.04
N ALA A 212 -13.72 27.57 -9.15
CA ALA A 212 -13.64 28.45 -8.00
C ALA A 212 -12.44 28.15 -7.09
N GLY A 213 -11.97 29.14 -6.33
CA GLY A 213 -10.95 28.92 -5.29
C GLY A 213 -9.59 28.47 -5.81
N GLY A 214 -9.18 28.96 -6.99
CA GLY A 214 -7.86 28.70 -7.59
C GLY A 214 -7.74 27.39 -8.36
N LYS A 215 -8.85 26.71 -8.63
CA LYS A 215 -8.86 25.35 -9.21
C LYS A 215 -9.03 25.29 -10.73
N ALA A 216 -8.97 26.43 -11.42
CA ALA A 216 -9.17 26.53 -12.86
C ALA A 216 -8.23 25.61 -13.67
N GLU A 217 -6.99 25.42 -13.21
CA GLU A 217 -5.96 24.61 -13.87
C GLU A 217 -5.86 23.17 -13.32
N VAL A 218 -6.68 22.79 -12.35
CA VAL A 218 -6.64 21.44 -11.77
C VAL A 218 -7.18 20.43 -12.80
N THR A 219 -6.35 19.48 -13.19
CA THR A 219 -6.69 18.47 -14.20
C THR A 219 -7.31 17.21 -13.59
N VAL A 220 -7.95 16.40 -14.43
CA VAL A 220 -8.50 15.09 -14.04
C VAL A 220 -7.38 14.18 -13.49
N ARG A 221 -6.20 14.20 -14.12
CA ARG A 221 -5.02 13.46 -13.68
C ARG A 221 -4.63 13.87 -12.26
N MET A 222 -4.55 15.17 -11.97
CA MET A 222 -4.20 15.67 -10.63
C MET A 222 -5.19 15.24 -9.55
N LEU A 223 -6.48 15.06 -9.87
CA LEU A 223 -7.44 14.50 -8.93
C LEU A 223 -7.18 13.00 -8.69
N LEU A 224 -6.92 12.23 -9.74
CA LEU A 224 -6.63 10.79 -9.67
C LEU A 224 -5.31 10.45 -8.98
N THR A 225 -4.33 11.37 -9.03
CA THR A 225 -2.98 11.18 -8.44
C THR A 225 -2.82 11.94 -7.11
N HIS A 226 -3.87 12.59 -6.63
CA HIS A 226 -3.87 13.39 -5.39
C HIS A 226 -2.83 14.52 -5.38
N THR A 227 -2.65 15.20 -6.51
CA THR A 227 -1.70 16.33 -6.66
C THR A 227 -2.37 17.67 -6.95
N SER A 228 -3.68 17.76 -6.77
CA SER A 228 -4.45 18.98 -7.08
C SER A 228 -4.16 20.18 -6.18
N GLY A 229 -3.63 19.95 -4.97
CA GLY A 229 -3.47 20.99 -3.95
C GLY A 229 -4.73 21.25 -3.10
N LEU A 230 -5.80 20.48 -3.30
CA LEU A 230 -6.98 20.47 -2.42
C LEU A 230 -6.60 20.02 -1.00
N PRO A 231 -7.29 20.52 0.04
CA PRO A 231 -7.16 19.96 1.38
C PRO A 231 -7.63 18.50 1.40
N ALA A 232 -7.14 17.73 2.39
CA ALA A 232 -7.46 16.32 2.51
C ALA A 232 -8.98 16.08 2.71
N PHE A 233 -9.61 16.95 3.52
CA PHE A 233 -10.97 16.80 3.98
C PHE A 233 -11.63 18.17 4.20
N ALA A 234 -12.97 18.20 4.10
CA ALA A 234 -13.81 19.27 4.61
C ALA A 234 -15.02 18.66 5.35
N PRO A 235 -15.47 19.24 6.48
CA PRO A 235 -16.59 18.71 7.29
C PRO A 235 -17.95 19.06 6.67
N LEU A 236 -18.21 18.55 5.46
CA LEU A 236 -19.40 18.90 4.67
C LEU A 236 -20.68 18.51 5.42
N TRP A 237 -20.72 17.31 5.97
CA TRP A 237 -21.90 16.75 6.64
C TRP A 237 -22.44 17.63 7.78
N SER A 238 -21.56 18.27 8.56
CA SER A 238 -21.91 19.08 9.73
C SER A 238 -21.96 20.58 9.44
N SER A 239 -21.25 21.06 8.42
CA SER A 239 -21.15 22.50 8.13
C SER A 239 -22.24 23.02 7.21
N TYR A 240 -22.94 22.14 6.49
CA TYR A 240 -23.98 22.52 5.53
C TYR A 240 -25.26 21.71 5.76
N PRO A 241 -26.44 22.37 5.72
CA PRO A 241 -27.72 21.76 6.10
C PRO A 241 -28.26 20.77 5.06
N THR A 242 -28.04 21.01 3.76
CA THR A 242 -28.65 20.21 2.69
C THR A 242 -27.61 19.45 1.85
N PRO A 243 -27.95 18.27 1.30
CA PRO A 243 -27.05 17.54 0.38
C PRO A 243 -26.57 18.38 -0.81
N ALA A 244 -27.44 19.24 -1.36
CA ALA A 244 -27.09 20.11 -2.47
C ALA A 244 -26.02 21.15 -2.07
N GLU A 245 -26.17 21.78 -0.91
CA GLU A 245 -25.19 22.74 -0.38
C GLU A 245 -23.87 22.05 -0.02
N ARG A 246 -23.92 20.83 0.54
CA ARG A 246 -22.73 20.01 0.81
C ARG A 246 -21.93 19.72 -0.44
N LEU A 247 -22.61 19.33 -1.52
CA LEU A 247 -21.96 19.05 -2.80
C LEU A 247 -21.39 20.33 -3.42
N ALA A 248 -22.15 21.43 -3.40
CA ALA A 248 -21.69 22.72 -3.88
C ALA A 248 -20.45 23.20 -3.10
N ALA A 249 -20.45 23.03 -1.77
CA ALA A 249 -19.31 23.35 -0.92
C ALA A 249 -18.08 22.48 -1.21
N ALA A 250 -18.26 21.19 -1.47
CA ALA A 250 -17.17 20.31 -1.87
C ALA A 250 -16.50 20.81 -3.16
N LEU A 251 -17.30 21.18 -4.16
CA LEU A 251 -16.80 21.70 -5.46
C LEU A 251 -16.20 23.11 -5.32
N ALA A 252 -16.74 23.95 -4.44
CA ALA A 252 -16.28 25.31 -4.22
C ALA A 252 -15.05 25.41 -3.29
N THR A 253 -14.70 24.34 -2.57
CA THR A 253 -13.58 24.34 -1.61
C THR A 253 -12.29 24.85 -2.28
N PRO A 254 -11.62 25.89 -1.75
CA PRO A 254 -10.42 26.42 -2.37
C PRO A 254 -9.23 25.46 -2.23
N LEU A 255 -8.21 25.66 -3.06
CA LEU A 255 -6.91 25.05 -2.82
C LEU A 255 -6.38 25.47 -1.45
N ALA A 256 -5.62 24.59 -0.80
CA ALA A 256 -4.95 24.95 0.45
C ALA A 256 -3.99 26.12 0.20
N ALA A 257 -3.79 26.97 1.21
CA ALA A 257 -2.95 28.18 1.06
C ALA A 257 -1.57 27.83 0.45
N GLY A 258 -1.16 28.64 -0.54
CA GLY A 258 0.10 28.45 -1.27
C GLY A 258 0.17 27.19 -2.15
N ALA A 259 -0.94 26.48 -2.43
CA ALA A 259 -0.90 25.37 -3.38
C ALA A 259 -0.63 25.86 -4.79
N THR A 260 0.25 25.16 -5.50
CA THR A 260 0.26 25.15 -6.96
C THR A 260 -0.24 23.77 -7.42
N PRO A 261 -1.25 23.68 -8.30
CA PRO A 261 -1.69 22.39 -8.85
C PRO A 261 -0.52 21.60 -9.44
N GLY A 262 -0.44 20.31 -9.11
CA GLY A 262 0.62 19.41 -9.56
C GLY A 262 1.91 19.44 -8.72
N SER A 263 2.10 20.41 -7.83
CA SER A 263 3.38 20.60 -7.14
C SER A 263 3.54 19.83 -5.81
N ARG A 264 2.45 19.24 -5.29
CA ARG A 264 2.46 18.57 -3.99
C ARG A 264 1.45 17.43 -3.91
N TYR A 265 1.79 16.39 -3.15
CA TYR A 265 0.89 15.28 -2.85
C TYR A 265 0.06 15.55 -1.59
N VAL A 266 -1.27 15.46 -1.70
CA VAL A 266 -2.22 15.48 -0.58
C VAL A 266 -3.36 14.52 -0.87
N TYR A 267 -3.44 13.42 -0.11
CA TYR A 267 -4.56 12.48 -0.20
C TYR A 267 -5.87 13.21 0.16
N SER A 268 -6.72 13.42 -0.84
CA SER A 268 -7.88 14.32 -0.77
C SER A 268 -9.16 13.63 -1.25
N ASP A 269 -10.15 13.56 -0.37
CA ASP A 269 -11.48 13.02 -0.67
C ASP A 269 -12.27 13.94 -1.61
N LEU A 270 -12.05 15.25 -1.51
CA LEU A 270 -12.74 16.26 -2.30
C LEU A 270 -12.49 16.08 -3.80
N GLY A 271 -11.27 15.68 -4.17
CA GLY A 271 -10.95 15.36 -5.56
C GLY A 271 -11.78 14.19 -6.09
N LEU A 272 -11.98 13.14 -5.28
CA LEU A 272 -12.75 11.97 -5.70
C LEU A 272 -14.25 12.26 -5.73
N ILE A 273 -14.77 13.10 -4.84
CA ILE A 273 -16.14 13.63 -4.93
C ILE A 273 -16.35 14.37 -6.25
N ALA A 274 -15.43 15.28 -6.62
CA ALA A 274 -15.50 16.01 -7.88
C ALA A 274 -15.41 15.10 -9.11
N LEU A 275 -14.60 14.03 -9.06
CA LEU A 275 -14.55 13.02 -10.12
C LEU A 275 -15.85 12.23 -10.26
N GLY A 276 -16.54 11.95 -9.15
CA GLY A 276 -17.89 11.39 -9.17
C GLY A 276 -18.87 12.29 -9.92
N VAL A 277 -18.92 13.58 -9.56
CA VAL A 277 -19.77 14.58 -10.25
C VAL A 277 -19.40 14.70 -11.72
N LEU A 278 -18.11 14.73 -12.06
CA LEU A 278 -17.64 14.77 -13.44
C LEU A 278 -18.18 13.57 -14.24
N ALA A 279 -18.09 12.36 -13.70
CA ALA A 279 -18.61 11.16 -14.35
C ALA A 279 -20.13 11.24 -14.59
N GLU A 280 -20.88 11.78 -13.64
CA GLU A 280 -22.33 12.01 -13.81
C GLU A 280 -22.61 13.05 -14.89
N ARG A 281 -21.88 14.16 -14.93
CA ARG A 281 -22.05 15.25 -15.91
C ARG A 281 -21.81 14.78 -17.34
N VAL A 282 -20.74 14.04 -17.58
CA VAL A 282 -20.38 13.61 -18.95
C VAL A 282 -21.22 12.43 -19.45
N THR A 283 -21.99 11.78 -18.59
CA THR A 283 -22.83 10.64 -18.96
C THR A 283 -24.33 10.91 -18.83
N GLY A 284 -24.74 11.89 -18.03
CA GLY A 284 -26.13 12.12 -17.65
C GLY A 284 -26.70 11.04 -16.72
N ARG A 285 -25.84 10.23 -16.08
CA ARG A 285 -26.25 9.06 -15.27
C ARG A 285 -25.65 9.12 -13.88
N PRO A 286 -26.40 8.75 -12.81
CA PRO A 286 -25.86 8.77 -11.46
C PRO A 286 -24.71 7.78 -11.25
N LEU A 287 -23.75 8.12 -10.38
CA LEU A 287 -22.52 7.36 -10.15
C LEU A 287 -22.79 5.90 -9.75
N ALA A 288 -23.80 5.64 -8.92
CA ALA A 288 -24.17 4.29 -8.52
C ALA A 288 -24.54 3.40 -9.72
N TYR A 289 -25.22 3.96 -10.73
CA TYR A 289 -25.54 3.25 -11.96
C TYR A 289 -24.33 3.06 -12.86
N LEU A 290 -23.40 4.03 -12.88
CA LEU A 290 -22.14 3.88 -13.61
C LEU A 290 -21.30 2.76 -13.01
N VAL A 291 -21.08 2.74 -11.69
CA VAL A 291 -20.35 1.66 -11.03
C VAL A 291 -21.01 0.30 -11.28
N ARG A 292 -22.35 0.23 -11.22
CA ARG A 292 -23.08 -1.00 -11.51
C ARG A 292 -22.87 -1.46 -12.95
N ASP A 293 -23.15 -0.61 -13.93
CA ASP A 293 -23.26 -1.03 -15.33
C ASP A 293 -21.92 -1.06 -16.06
N ASP A 294 -20.98 -0.20 -15.67
CA ASP A 294 -19.64 -0.15 -16.25
C ASP A 294 -18.63 -1.03 -15.48
N VAL A 295 -18.93 -1.53 -14.27
CA VAL A 295 -17.97 -2.33 -13.48
C VAL A 295 -18.58 -3.62 -12.92
N THR A 296 -19.52 -3.54 -11.97
CA THR A 296 -19.88 -4.70 -11.15
C THR A 296 -20.76 -5.71 -11.90
N ALA A 297 -21.76 -5.27 -12.65
CA ALA A 297 -22.64 -6.15 -13.41
C ALA A 297 -21.91 -6.89 -14.55
N PRO A 298 -21.05 -6.25 -15.38
CA PRO A 298 -20.24 -6.98 -16.36
C PRO A 298 -19.35 -8.05 -15.76
N LEU A 299 -18.79 -7.82 -14.56
CA LEU A 299 -17.91 -8.76 -13.88
C LEU A 299 -18.67 -9.83 -13.07
N GLY A 300 -19.98 -9.66 -12.87
CA GLY A 300 -20.81 -10.56 -12.07
C GLY A 300 -20.63 -10.40 -10.56
N MET A 301 -20.24 -9.20 -10.11
CA MET A 301 -20.07 -8.86 -8.69
C MET A 301 -21.43 -8.47 -8.07
N THR A 302 -22.23 -9.46 -7.68
CA THR A 302 -23.64 -9.28 -7.31
C THR A 302 -23.89 -8.74 -5.90
N ASP A 303 -22.89 -8.83 -5.02
CA ASP A 303 -22.94 -8.27 -3.66
C ASP A 303 -22.14 -6.96 -3.56
N THR A 304 -21.85 -6.32 -4.71
CA THR A 304 -21.07 -5.08 -4.78
C THR A 304 -21.85 -3.91 -5.34
N GLY A 305 -21.90 -2.81 -4.58
CA GLY A 305 -22.55 -1.57 -5.00
C GLY A 305 -22.75 -0.59 -3.86
N TYR A 306 -23.40 0.53 -4.15
CA TYR A 306 -23.81 1.51 -3.15
C TYR A 306 -25.16 1.13 -2.53
N ASN A 307 -25.40 1.60 -1.30
CA ASN A 307 -26.71 1.52 -0.62
C ASN A 307 -27.32 0.09 -0.68
N PRO A 308 -26.68 -0.90 -0.05
CA PRO A 308 -27.17 -2.28 -0.07
C PRO A 308 -28.61 -2.38 0.44
N ALA A 309 -29.39 -3.29 -0.16
CA ALA A 309 -30.80 -3.43 0.17
C ALA A 309 -31.01 -3.78 1.67
N PRO A 310 -32.04 -3.26 2.35
CA PRO A 310 -32.27 -3.52 3.78
C PRO A 310 -32.31 -5.00 4.18
N ARG A 311 -32.79 -5.88 3.27
CA ARG A 311 -32.80 -7.34 3.48
C ARG A 311 -31.41 -7.97 3.67
N LEU A 312 -30.36 -7.27 3.24
CA LEU A 312 -28.96 -7.73 3.36
C LEU A 312 -28.33 -7.33 4.69
N ARG A 313 -29.02 -6.56 5.55
CA ARG A 313 -28.43 -6.00 6.78
C ARG A 313 -27.72 -7.04 7.65
N THR A 314 -28.29 -8.23 7.84
CA THR A 314 -27.67 -9.33 8.62
C THR A 314 -26.50 -10.04 7.92
N ARG A 315 -26.23 -9.70 6.65
CA ARG A 315 -25.00 -10.03 5.92
C ARG A 315 -23.97 -8.91 5.93
N ILE A 316 -24.27 -7.75 6.50
CA ILE A 316 -23.35 -6.60 6.52
C ILE A 316 -22.65 -6.51 7.87
N ALA A 317 -21.33 -6.29 7.86
CA ALA A 317 -20.60 -5.97 9.07
C ALA A 317 -20.99 -4.57 9.60
N ALA A 318 -21.27 -4.47 10.89
CA ALA A 318 -21.44 -3.17 11.54
C ALA A 318 -20.10 -2.44 11.60
N THR A 319 -20.15 -1.11 11.62
CA THR A 319 -18.98 -0.23 11.71
C THR A 319 -19.03 0.51 13.04
N GLU A 320 -19.01 1.84 13.05
CA GLU A 320 -18.83 2.64 14.25
C GLU A 320 -20.15 3.05 14.91
N TYR A 321 -20.13 3.26 16.22
CA TYR A 321 -21.17 3.98 16.94
C TYR A 321 -20.98 5.51 16.80
N GLN A 322 -21.89 6.22 16.12
CA GLN A 322 -21.70 7.63 15.74
C GLN A 322 -22.77 8.61 16.29
N PRO A 323 -22.96 8.72 17.62
CA PRO A 323 -23.98 9.59 18.22
C PRO A 323 -23.75 11.08 17.93
N TYR A 324 -22.49 11.49 17.74
CA TYR A 324 -22.13 12.87 17.37
C TYR A 324 -22.66 13.30 16.00
N ALA A 325 -22.94 12.34 15.12
CA ALA A 325 -23.57 12.59 13.82
C ALA A 325 -25.10 12.40 13.87
N GLY A 326 -25.68 12.21 15.06
CA GLY A 326 -27.10 11.88 15.24
C GLY A 326 -27.44 10.45 14.82
N ARG A 327 -26.43 9.57 14.72
CA ARG A 327 -26.57 8.17 14.30
C ARG A 327 -26.34 7.24 15.48
N GLY A 328 -26.89 6.03 15.42
CA GLY A 328 -26.58 4.97 16.37
C GLY A 328 -25.36 4.17 15.94
N MET A 329 -25.40 2.86 16.19
CA MET A 329 -24.48 1.91 15.57
C MET A 329 -24.70 1.91 14.05
N VAL A 330 -23.67 2.27 13.29
CA VAL A 330 -23.73 2.31 11.83
C VAL A 330 -23.70 0.90 11.28
N TRP A 331 -24.81 0.47 10.68
CA TRP A 331 -25.00 -0.89 10.20
C TRP A 331 -25.95 -0.97 9.01
N GLY A 332 -25.40 -1.22 7.82
CA GLY A 332 -26.12 -1.24 6.54
C GLY A 332 -26.12 0.09 5.79
N GLU A 333 -25.41 1.09 6.31
CA GLU A 333 -25.22 2.42 5.71
C GLU A 333 -23.74 2.75 5.68
N VAL A 334 -23.31 3.62 4.76
CA VAL A 334 -21.90 4.05 4.68
C VAL A 334 -21.45 4.71 5.99
N HIS A 335 -20.24 4.37 6.41
CA HIS A 335 -19.55 4.84 7.61
C HIS A 335 -19.16 6.30 7.49
N ASP A 336 -18.54 6.68 6.36
CA ASP A 336 -18.08 8.04 6.06
C ASP A 336 -19.23 9.04 6.12
N GLU A 337 -19.07 10.06 6.96
CA GLU A 337 -20.12 11.02 7.28
C GLU A 337 -20.46 11.89 6.07
N ASN A 338 -19.47 12.27 5.26
CA ASN A 338 -19.70 13.07 4.05
C ASN A 338 -20.49 12.26 3.02
N ALA A 339 -20.08 11.02 2.72
CA ALA A 339 -20.79 10.15 1.78
C ALA A 339 -22.22 9.84 2.28
N TRP A 340 -22.38 9.52 3.57
CA TRP A 340 -23.69 9.32 4.18
C TRP A 340 -24.58 10.55 4.00
N SER A 341 -24.05 11.74 4.30
CA SER A 341 -24.76 13.02 4.21
C SER A 341 -25.12 13.44 2.78
N LEU A 342 -24.54 12.78 1.77
CA LEU A 342 -24.82 12.93 0.34
C LEU A 342 -25.75 11.83 -0.21
N GLY A 343 -26.41 11.05 0.66
CA GLY A 343 -27.32 9.98 0.26
C GLY A 343 -26.63 8.64 0.01
N GLY A 344 -25.43 8.46 0.54
CA GLY A 344 -24.67 7.21 0.50
C GLY A 344 -23.90 6.94 -0.78
N VAL A 345 -23.96 7.84 -1.77
CA VAL A 345 -23.26 7.71 -3.06
C VAL A 345 -22.31 8.88 -3.24
N ALA A 346 -21.01 8.63 -3.08
CA ALA A 346 -19.98 9.62 -3.34
C ALA A 346 -18.77 8.98 -4.03
N GLY A 347 -17.97 9.80 -4.71
CA GLY A 347 -16.81 9.30 -5.45
C GLY A 347 -15.69 8.78 -4.55
N HIS A 348 -15.63 9.21 -3.28
CA HIS A 348 -14.57 8.85 -2.34
C HIS A 348 -14.90 7.66 -1.42
N ALA A 349 -16.19 7.35 -1.20
CA ALA A 349 -16.67 6.31 -0.28
C ALA A 349 -18.12 5.87 -0.61
N GLY A 350 -18.58 4.75 -0.03
CA GLY A 350 -19.98 4.29 -0.09
C GLY A 350 -20.21 2.97 -0.82
N VAL A 351 -19.19 2.38 -1.44
CA VAL A 351 -19.31 1.04 -2.04
C VAL A 351 -19.22 -0.01 -0.93
N PHE A 352 -20.11 -0.99 -1.00
CA PHE A 352 -20.08 -2.22 -0.21
C PHE A 352 -19.66 -3.39 -1.08
N SER A 353 -18.98 -4.39 -0.52
CA SER A 353 -18.61 -5.61 -1.26
C SER A 353 -18.27 -6.78 -0.33
N THR A 354 -18.06 -7.96 -0.90
CA THR A 354 -17.50 -9.16 -0.24
C THR A 354 -16.07 -9.41 -0.71
N ALA A 355 -15.33 -10.24 0.02
CA ALA A 355 -13.98 -10.65 -0.40
C ALA A 355 -14.01 -11.39 -1.75
N ALA A 356 -15.05 -12.20 -1.99
CA ALA A 356 -15.24 -12.94 -3.24
C ALA A 356 -15.47 -12.03 -4.46
N ASP A 357 -16.30 -10.99 -4.33
CA ASP A 357 -16.51 -10.03 -5.41
C ASP A 357 -15.25 -9.19 -5.68
N LEU A 358 -14.58 -8.71 -4.62
CA LEU A 358 -13.31 -7.99 -4.80
C LEU A 358 -12.21 -8.87 -5.42
N ALA A 359 -12.22 -10.18 -5.16
CA ALA A 359 -11.30 -11.10 -5.82
C ALA A 359 -11.53 -11.10 -7.34
N VAL A 360 -12.78 -11.04 -7.80
CA VAL A 360 -13.11 -10.90 -9.22
C VAL A 360 -12.56 -9.61 -9.80
N LEU A 361 -12.67 -8.47 -9.08
CA LEU A 361 -12.07 -7.21 -9.53
C LEU A 361 -10.54 -7.31 -9.60
N CYS A 362 -9.89 -7.86 -8.57
CA CYS A 362 -8.44 -8.06 -8.55
C CYS A 362 -7.98 -8.93 -9.72
N GLN A 363 -8.68 -10.04 -9.97
CA GLN A 363 -8.38 -10.92 -11.10
C GLN A 363 -8.64 -10.24 -12.45
N ALA A 364 -9.70 -9.43 -12.58
CA ALA A 364 -9.96 -8.67 -13.79
C ALA A 364 -8.80 -7.71 -14.12
N LEU A 365 -8.24 -7.05 -13.11
CA LEU A 365 -7.08 -6.16 -13.26
C LEU A 365 -5.79 -6.93 -13.59
N LEU A 366 -5.54 -8.08 -12.93
CA LEU A 366 -4.45 -9.01 -13.30
C LEU A 366 -4.57 -9.57 -14.72
N ASN A 367 -5.80 -9.62 -15.25
CA ASN A 367 -6.08 -10.06 -16.61
C ASN A 367 -6.07 -8.92 -17.65
N GLY A 368 -5.71 -7.70 -17.26
CA GLY A 368 -5.67 -6.55 -18.17
C GLY A 368 -7.06 -5.95 -18.44
N GLY A 369 -7.92 -5.93 -17.41
CA GLY A 369 -9.23 -5.28 -17.43
C GLY A 369 -10.38 -6.16 -17.90
N GLU A 370 -10.21 -7.49 -17.90
CA GLU A 370 -11.21 -8.45 -18.37
C GLU A 370 -11.37 -9.64 -17.41
N TYR A 371 -12.61 -10.09 -17.20
CA TYR A 371 -12.88 -11.34 -16.50
C TYR A 371 -14.01 -12.09 -17.18
N ARG A 372 -13.83 -13.41 -17.39
CA ARG A 372 -14.82 -14.29 -18.04
C ARG A 372 -15.39 -13.74 -19.36
N GLY A 373 -14.55 -13.14 -20.20
CA GLY A 373 -14.97 -12.58 -21.50
C GLY A 373 -15.65 -11.21 -21.42
N ARG A 374 -15.71 -10.59 -20.22
CA ARG A 374 -16.35 -9.29 -19.99
C ARG A 374 -15.30 -8.25 -19.62
N ARG A 375 -15.19 -7.21 -20.44
CA ARG A 375 -14.17 -6.17 -20.34
C ARG A 375 -14.71 -4.92 -19.68
N ILE A 376 -13.97 -4.43 -18.68
CA ILE A 376 -14.21 -3.13 -18.02
C ILE A 376 -13.21 -2.06 -18.46
N LEU A 377 -11.98 -2.46 -18.83
CA LEU A 377 -10.91 -1.59 -19.32
C LEU A 377 -10.04 -2.34 -20.35
N ARG A 378 -9.35 -1.61 -21.22
CA ARG A 378 -8.31 -2.14 -22.11
C ARG A 378 -7.02 -2.41 -21.34
N PRO A 379 -6.19 -3.38 -21.77
CA PRO A 379 -4.92 -3.67 -21.10
C PRO A 379 -4.00 -2.44 -21.02
N GLU A 380 -3.98 -1.61 -22.06
CA GLU A 380 -3.17 -0.38 -22.13
C GLU A 380 -3.63 0.64 -21.08
N THR A 381 -4.93 0.72 -20.84
CA THR A 381 -5.50 1.59 -19.80
C THR A 381 -5.12 1.08 -18.42
N VAL A 382 -5.18 -0.22 -18.17
CA VAL A 382 -4.71 -0.81 -16.91
C VAL A 382 -3.24 -0.48 -16.69
N ARG A 383 -2.37 -0.65 -17.69
CA ARG A 383 -0.95 -0.25 -17.58
C ARG A 383 -0.80 1.24 -17.26
N THR A 384 -1.56 2.10 -17.94
CA THR A 384 -1.55 3.56 -17.73
C THR A 384 -1.93 3.92 -16.30
N MET A 385 -2.86 3.18 -15.69
CA MET A 385 -3.27 3.38 -14.30
C MET A 385 -2.19 2.98 -13.28
N LEU A 386 -1.22 2.15 -13.67
CA LEU A 386 -0.14 1.65 -12.80
C LEU A 386 1.18 2.40 -12.97
N VAL A 387 1.23 3.44 -13.81
CA VAL A 387 2.39 4.32 -13.90
C VAL A 387 2.46 5.18 -12.64
N ASN A 388 3.63 5.29 -12.01
CA ASN A 388 3.83 6.21 -10.90
C ASN A 388 3.95 7.66 -11.41
N TYR A 389 2.86 8.41 -11.35
CA TYR A 389 2.82 9.82 -11.76
C TYR A 389 3.43 10.78 -10.73
N ASN A 390 3.72 10.29 -9.54
CA ASN A 390 4.25 11.08 -8.43
C ASN A 390 5.75 10.82 -8.18
N ALA A 391 6.44 10.09 -9.05
CA ALA A 391 7.86 9.73 -8.84
C ALA A 391 8.77 10.95 -8.59
N GLY A 392 8.48 12.10 -9.24
CA GLY A 392 9.23 13.35 -9.02
C GLY A 392 8.92 14.07 -7.71
N LEU A 393 7.88 13.66 -6.97
CA LEU A 393 7.47 14.24 -5.69
C LEU A 393 8.02 13.46 -4.49
N GLU A 394 8.51 12.24 -4.69
CA GLU A 394 8.82 11.30 -3.61
C GLU A 394 9.88 11.79 -2.63
N THR A 395 10.84 12.61 -3.07
CA THR A 395 11.85 13.22 -2.18
C THR A 395 11.22 14.21 -1.20
N ALA A 396 10.25 15.01 -1.65
CA ALA A 396 9.58 16.01 -0.82
C ALA A 396 8.37 15.44 -0.06
N TYR A 397 7.77 14.38 -0.61
CA TYR A 397 6.58 13.72 -0.10
C TYR A 397 6.81 12.21 -0.09
N PRO A 398 7.48 11.68 0.95
CA PRO A 398 7.63 10.24 1.11
C PRO A 398 6.27 9.54 1.09
N GLU A 399 6.22 8.35 0.49
CA GLU A 399 5.00 7.57 0.30
C GLU A 399 3.99 8.22 -0.65
N SER A 400 4.44 9.06 -1.58
CA SER A 400 3.58 9.67 -2.61
C SER A 400 3.36 8.79 -3.84
N ASP A 401 4.10 7.66 -3.98
CA ASP A 401 3.97 6.74 -5.12
C ASP A 401 2.50 6.40 -5.42
N ARG A 402 2.02 6.83 -6.58
CA ARG A 402 0.60 6.78 -6.95
C ARG A 402 0.40 6.56 -8.44
N GLY A 403 -0.50 5.65 -8.76
CA GLY A 403 -1.09 5.47 -10.07
C GLY A 403 -2.26 6.43 -10.31
N LEU A 404 -3.07 6.13 -11.32
CA LEU A 404 -4.38 6.75 -11.45
C LEU A 404 -5.32 6.03 -10.48
N GLY A 405 -5.62 6.66 -9.34
CA GLY A 405 -6.48 6.14 -8.27
C GLY A 405 -5.81 5.13 -7.33
N PHE A 406 -4.87 4.32 -7.80
CA PHE A 406 -4.20 3.29 -7.00
C PHE A 406 -2.99 3.81 -6.21
N GLU A 407 -2.79 3.26 -5.02
CA GLU A 407 -1.49 3.31 -4.32
C GLU A 407 -0.52 2.32 -4.97
N LEU A 408 0.75 2.71 -5.07
CA LEU A 408 1.80 1.85 -5.62
C LEU A 408 2.91 1.64 -4.57
N ASN A 409 3.49 0.43 -4.55
CA ASN A 409 4.73 0.13 -3.82
C ASN A 409 4.75 0.50 -2.32
N LYS A 410 3.64 0.25 -1.60
CA LYS A 410 3.46 0.66 -0.18
C LYS A 410 3.83 -0.44 0.81
N HIS A 411 5.09 -0.48 1.23
CA HIS A 411 5.58 -1.53 2.15
C HIS A 411 4.80 -1.59 3.47
N TRP A 412 4.34 -0.44 3.98
CA TRP A 412 3.60 -0.34 5.25
C TRP A 412 2.28 -1.13 5.30
N TYR A 413 1.72 -1.58 4.17
CA TYR A 413 0.61 -2.55 4.14
C TYR A 413 0.72 -3.65 3.07
N MET A 414 1.56 -3.46 2.05
CA MET A 414 1.81 -4.45 0.99
C MET A 414 2.98 -5.39 1.33
N MET A 415 3.85 -5.04 2.29
CA MET A 415 4.98 -5.86 2.75
C MET A 415 5.79 -6.46 1.60
N GLY A 416 6.20 -7.72 1.70
CA GLY A 416 6.93 -8.44 0.66
C GLY A 416 6.16 -8.66 -0.65
N LEU A 417 4.88 -8.27 -0.76
CA LEU A 417 4.21 -8.19 -2.07
C LEU A 417 4.57 -6.91 -2.82
N SER A 418 5.13 -5.91 -2.15
CA SER A 418 5.55 -4.64 -2.75
C SER A 418 6.52 -4.85 -3.91
N SER A 419 6.31 -4.08 -4.96
CA SER A 419 7.18 -3.94 -6.11
C SER A 419 6.84 -2.60 -6.77
N PRO A 420 7.69 -2.08 -7.69
CA PRO A 420 7.40 -0.84 -8.42
C PRO A 420 6.06 -0.83 -9.19
N VAL A 421 5.45 -2.00 -9.41
CA VAL A 421 4.16 -2.14 -10.11
C VAL A 421 3.08 -2.84 -9.26
N THR A 422 3.37 -3.17 -8.00
CA THR A 422 2.35 -3.67 -7.07
C THR A 422 1.41 -2.53 -6.73
N PHE A 423 0.12 -2.81 -6.79
CA PHE A 423 -0.92 -1.79 -6.61
C PHE A 423 -1.98 -2.23 -5.62
N GLY A 424 -2.61 -1.24 -4.99
CA GLY A 424 -3.61 -1.51 -3.97
C GLY A 424 -4.35 -0.26 -3.52
N HIS A 425 -5.17 -0.45 -2.50
CA HIS A 425 -5.78 0.64 -1.76
C HIS A 425 -6.23 0.14 -0.38
N THR A 426 -6.21 1.02 0.62
CA THR A 426 -6.76 0.77 1.96
C THR A 426 -8.08 1.50 2.20
N GLY A 427 -8.89 1.02 3.14
CA GLY A 427 -10.13 1.64 3.59
C GLY A 427 -10.13 1.88 5.10
N PHE A 428 -10.72 2.99 5.52
CA PHE A 428 -10.73 3.43 6.92
C PHE A 428 -11.44 2.44 7.86
N THR A 429 -12.47 1.74 7.37
CA THR A 429 -13.20 0.69 8.08
C THR A 429 -12.37 -0.56 8.38
N GLY A 430 -11.16 -0.68 7.81
CA GLY A 430 -10.27 -1.83 7.96
C GLY A 430 -10.10 -2.67 6.69
N THR A 431 -10.70 -2.26 5.58
CA THR A 431 -10.57 -2.96 4.30
C THR A 431 -9.24 -2.66 3.60
N SER A 432 -8.78 -3.57 2.74
CA SER A 432 -7.62 -3.38 1.87
C SER A 432 -7.55 -4.46 0.80
N LEU A 433 -6.93 -4.11 -0.32
CA LEU A 433 -6.50 -5.06 -1.35
C LEU A 433 -5.05 -4.75 -1.76
N VAL A 434 -4.29 -5.82 -2.01
CA VAL A 434 -2.92 -5.77 -2.53
C VAL A 434 -2.85 -6.70 -3.73
N VAL A 435 -2.42 -6.20 -4.88
CA VAL A 435 -2.34 -6.95 -6.13
C VAL A 435 -0.93 -6.83 -6.69
N ASP A 436 -0.24 -7.96 -6.79
CA ASP A 436 1.10 -8.05 -7.37
C ASP A 436 1.03 -8.72 -8.76
N PRO A 437 1.13 -7.93 -9.83
CA PRO A 437 1.04 -8.46 -11.19
C PRO A 437 2.27 -9.29 -11.59
N LEU A 438 3.39 -9.21 -10.88
CA LEU A 438 4.60 -9.96 -11.21
C LEU A 438 4.52 -11.41 -10.74
N SER A 439 3.88 -11.64 -9.59
CA SER A 439 3.63 -12.97 -9.06
C SER A 439 2.25 -13.54 -9.44
N HIS A 440 1.43 -12.75 -10.16
CA HIS A 440 0.02 -13.05 -10.45
C HIS A 440 -0.77 -13.39 -9.18
N SER A 441 -0.52 -12.64 -8.10
CA SER A 441 -1.12 -12.88 -6.81
C SER A 441 -1.83 -11.66 -6.26
N PHE A 442 -2.76 -11.88 -5.35
CA PHE A 442 -3.39 -10.82 -4.58
C PHE A 442 -3.85 -11.33 -3.21
N VAL A 443 -3.95 -10.40 -2.27
CA VAL A 443 -4.58 -10.61 -0.96
C VAL A 443 -5.56 -9.49 -0.68
N ILE A 444 -6.72 -9.87 -0.16
CA ILE A 444 -7.80 -8.99 0.27
C ILE A 444 -8.00 -9.22 1.76
N LEU A 445 -8.03 -8.15 2.53
CA LEU A 445 -8.41 -8.16 3.95
C LEU A 445 -9.57 -7.19 4.13
N LEU A 446 -10.71 -7.70 4.60
CA LEU A 446 -11.88 -6.90 4.97
C LEU A 446 -12.13 -7.09 6.45
N SER A 447 -11.97 -6.04 7.25
CA SER A 447 -12.33 -6.05 8.67
C SER A 447 -13.33 -4.95 8.98
N ASN A 448 -13.93 -5.02 10.17
CA ASN A 448 -14.73 -3.96 10.76
C ASN A 448 -13.96 -3.26 11.88
N ARG A 449 -12.71 -2.84 11.61
CA ARG A 449 -11.80 -2.21 12.59
C ARG A 449 -12.41 -1.05 13.38
N VAL A 450 -13.36 -0.33 12.80
CA VAL A 450 -14.03 0.81 13.48
C VAL A 450 -15.22 0.37 14.34
N HIS A 451 -15.45 -0.93 14.51
CA HIS A 451 -16.52 -1.48 15.34
C HIS A 451 -16.00 -1.82 16.75
N PRO A 452 -16.45 -1.12 17.82
CA PRO A 452 -17.48 -0.09 17.83
C PRO A 452 -16.95 1.34 17.66
N ASP A 453 -15.63 1.55 17.76
CA ASP A 453 -15.02 2.87 17.86
C ASP A 453 -13.80 3.04 16.94
N ARG A 454 -13.70 4.22 16.30
CA ARG A 454 -12.59 4.55 15.39
C ARG A 454 -11.25 4.81 16.07
N GLY A 455 -11.18 4.83 17.40
CA GLY A 455 -9.98 5.07 18.21
C GLY A 455 -9.24 3.81 18.69
N TRP A 456 -9.85 2.62 18.63
CA TRP A 456 -9.35 1.43 19.33
C TRP A 456 -8.00 0.84 18.87
N GLY A 457 -7.74 0.70 17.57
CA GLY A 457 -6.52 0.02 17.10
C GLY A 457 -6.15 0.32 15.65
N SER A 458 -4.96 -0.02 15.18
CA SER A 458 -4.61 0.11 13.77
C SER A 458 -4.82 -1.23 13.06
N ASN A 459 -5.48 -1.20 11.90
CA ASN A 459 -5.59 -2.42 11.08
C ASN A 459 -4.28 -2.73 10.33
N ASN A 460 -3.27 -1.84 10.39
CA ASN A 460 -2.05 -1.99 9.60
C ASN A 460 -1.24 -3.22 9.99
N VAL A 461 -1.24 -3.61 11.27
CA VAL A 461 -0.57 -4.83 11.74
C VAL A 461 -1.12 -6.07 11.04
N ALA A 462 -2.45 -6.18 10.94
CA ALA A 462 -3.12 -7.28 10.26
C ALA A 462 -2.92 -7.23 8.73
N ARG A 463 -2.93 -6.04 8.13
CA ARG A 463 -2.61 -5.87 6.69
C ARG A 463 -1.22 -6.38 6.37
N ARG A 464 -0.22 -6.00 7.19
CA ARG A 464 1.15 -6.46 7.03
C ARG A 464 1.27 -7.97 7.22
N ALA A 465 0.63 -8.54 8.24
CA ALA A 465 0.68 -9.98 8.50
C ALA A 465 0.21 -10.80 7.29
N VAL A 466 -0.99 -10.52 6.76
CA VAL A 466 -1.53 -11.30 5.63
C VAL A 466 -0.74 -11.13 4.33
N ALA A 467 -0.19 -9.93 4.09
CA ALA A 467 0.65 -9.67 2.93
C ALA A 467 2.01 -10.35 3.06
N ARG A 468 2.60 -10.34 4.27
CA ARG A 468 3.84 -11.06 4.61
C ARG A 468 3.67 -12.57 4.41
N ASP A 469 2.61 -13.15 4.96
CA ASP A 469 2.36 -14.59 4.86
C ASP A 469 2.23 -15.06 3.39
N LEU A 470 1.48 -14.33 2.56
CA LEU A 470 1.39 -14.64 1.13
C LEU A 470 2.74 -14.45 0.42
N ALA A 471 3.51 -13.42 0.78
CA ALA A 471 4.85 -13.17 0.22
C ALA A 471 5.85 -14.27 0.60
N GLU A 472 5.87 -14.71 1.85
CA GLU A 472 6.73 -15.79 2.35
C GLU A 472 6.28 -17.16 1.85
N ALA A 473 4.99 -17.34 1.56
CA ALA A 473 4.50 -18.54 0.90
C ALA A 473 5.10 -18.74 -0.49
N MET A 474 5.61 -17.68 -1.13
CA MET A 474 6.37 -17.79 -2.38
C MET A 474 7.85 -18.00 -2.06
N PRO A 475 8.43 -19.20 -2.23
CA PRO A 475 9.81 -19.44 -1.86
C PRO A 475 10.79 -18.79 -2.85
N VAL A 476 11.89 -18.25 -2.34
CA VAL A 476 13.08 -17.90 -3.15
C VAL A 476 13.92 -19.17 -3.27
N ARG A 477 13.80 -19.87 -4.40
CA ARG A 477 14.51 -21.13 -4.60
C ARG A 477 16.02 -20.90 -4.82
N PRO A 478 16.91 -21.58 -4.08
CA PRO A 478 18.36 -21.50 -4.29
C PRO A 478 18.78 -21.85 -5.73
N ARG A 479 19.95 -21.36 -6.14
CA ARG A 479 20.64 -21.78 -7.38
C ARG A 479 21.49 -23.03 -7.14
N SER A 480 22.00 -23.24 -5.92
CA SER A 480 22.66 -24.45 -5.47
C SER A 480 21.68 -25.38 -4.72
N GLY A 481 22.19 -26.30 -3.88
CA GLY A 481 21.37 -27.08 -2.96
C GLY A 481 20.85 -26.29 -1.74
N GLU A 482 21.51 -25.18 -1.36
CA GLU A 482 21.17 -24.41 -0.16
C GLU A 482 21.62 -22.95 -0.30
N ALA A 483 20.72 -21.99 0.01
CA ALA A 483 21.07 -20.58 0.11
C ALA A 483 21.05 -20.14 1.59
N TRP A 484 21.69 -19.02 1.89
CA TRP A 484 21.56 -18.33 3.17
C TRP A 484 20.55 -17.19 3.05
N ARG A 485 19.62 -17.09 4.01
CA ARG A 485 18.61 -16.03 4.12
C ARG A 485 18.86 -15.20 5.38
N ALA A 486 18.84 -13.88 5.24
CA ALA A 486 18.81 -12.96 6.38
C ALA A 486 17.46 -13.06 7.11
N ASP A 487 17.49 -13.14 8.44
CA ASP A 487 16.30 -13.14 9.28
C ASP A 487 15.50 -11.84 9.10
N PRO A 488 14.21 -11.91 8.75
CA PRO A 488 13.34 -10.76 8.51
C PRO A 488 12.82 -10.15 9.83
N ARG A 489 13.64 -10.07 10.88
CA ARG A 489 13.22 -9.46 12.15
C ARG A 489 13.33 -7.94 12.06
N ASP A 490 12.38 -7.23 12.66
CA ASP A 490 12.39 -5.76 12.70
C ASP A 490 13.53 -5.24 13.60
N ALA A 491 13.98 -4.01 13.34
CA ALA A 491 14.95 -3.25 14.11
C ALA A 491 16.28 -3.98 14.38
N ALA A 492 16.78 -4.72 13.39
CA ALA A 492 17.97 -5.54 13.55
C ALA A 492 18.99 -5.33 12.44
N THR A 493 20.24 -5.63 12.76
CA THR A 493 21.27 -5.88 11.76
C THR A 493 21.79 -7.30 11.95
N VAL A 494 21.63 -8.13 10.93
CA VAL A 494 22.03 -9.53 10.95
C VAL A 494 23.17 -9.75 9.97
N THR A 495 24.11 -10.64 10.30
CA THR A 495 25.35 -10.82 9.52
C THR A 495 25.65 -12.28 9.20
N LEU A 496 26.17 -12.50 7.99
CA LEU A 496 26.81 -13.74 7.58
C LEU A 496 28.27 -13.43 7.32
N THR A 497 29.16 -13.98 8.13
CA THR A 497 30.61 -13.75 8.03
C THR A 497 31.33 -15.00 7.53
N ALA A 498 32.25 -14.82 6.58
CA ALA A 498 33.02 -15.90 5.99
C ALA A 498 34.53 -15.63 6.10
N PRO A 499 35.22 -16.26 7.08
CA PRO A 499 36.68 -16.27 7.15
C PRO A 499 37.29 -16.99 5.96
N LEU A 500 38.28 -16.37 5.33
CA LEU A 500 39.05 -16.97 4.25
C LEU A 500 40.06 -17.98 4.82
N ARG A 501 40.43 -19.01 4.04
CA ARG A 501 41.41 -20.04 4.43
C ARG A 501 42.78 -19.45 4.80
N ARG A 502 43.12 -18.31 4.20
CA ARG A 502 44.33 -17.51 4.42
C ARG A 502 44.09 -16.07 3.95
N PRO A 503 44.92 -15.09 4.33
CA PRO A 503 44.87 -13.76 3.75
C PRO A 503 45.04 -13.78 2.21
N ALA A 504 44.20 -13.03 1.51
CA ALA A 504 44.20 -12.93 0.06
C ALA A 504 45.41 -12.13 -0.47
N ARG A 505 45.94 -12.48 -1.64
CA ARG A 505 46.94 -11.69 -2.37
C ARG A 505 46.30 -10.93 -3.54
N GLY A 506 45.32 -10.08 -3.21
CA GLY A 506 44.34 -9.61 -4.19
C GLY A 506 43.45 -10.76 -4.65
N GLY A 507 42.46 -10.53 -5.51
CA GLY A 507 41.65 -11.62 -6.07
C GLY A 507 40.21 -11.23 -6.34
N THR A 508 39.32 -12.22 -6.31
CA THR A 508 37.90 -12.00 -6.60
C THR A 508 37.02 -12.83 -5.66
N ALA A 509 35.98 -12.19 -5.14
CA ALA A 509 34.82 -12.85 -4.57
C ALA A 509 33.68 -12.90 -5.61
N SER A 510 32.98 -14.02 -5.65
CA SER A 510 31.87 -14.26 -6.55
C SER A 510 30.77 -15.00 -5.81
N PHE A 511 29.52 -14.56 -5.94
CA PHE A 511 28.37 -15.17 -5.28
C PHE A 511 27.08 -14.87 -6.05
N ALA A 512 26.06 -15.70 -5.85
CA ALA A 512 24.71 -15.40 -6.26
C ALA A 512 24.03 -14.57 -5.16
N PHE A 513 23.39 -13.47 -5.54
CA PHE A 513 22.76 -12.54 -4.60
C PHE A 513 21.32 -12.23 -5.02
N TRP A 514 20.41 -12.25 -4.06
CA TRP A 514 19.02 -11.91 -4.25
C TRP A 514 18.61 -10.93 -3.16
N TYR A 515 17.94 -9.85 -3.54
CA TYR A 515 17.46 -8.87 -2.57
C TYR A 515 16.14 -8.25 -3.02
N ASP A 516 15.30 -7.95 -2.04
CA ASP A 516 14.05 -7.22 -2.17
C ASP A 516 13.78 -6.63 -0.77
N THR A 517 14.13 -5.36 -0.56
CA THR A 517 14.10 -4.69 0.75
C THR A 517 13.19 -3.47 0.71
N GLU A 518 12.81 -2.92 1.87
CA GLU A 518 12.13 -1.62 1.87
C GLU A 518 13.12 -0.53 1.40
N PRO A 519 12.79 0.25 0.35
CA PRO A 519 13.68 1.28 -0.14
C PRO A 519 13.86 2.38 0.90
N ARG A 520 15.09 2.86 1.06
CA ARG A 520 15.53 3.93 1.99
C ARG A 520 15.69 3.50 3.45
N PHE A 521 14.86 2.60 3.93
CA PHE A 521 14.82 2.20 5.34
C PHE A 521 15.63 0.93 5.60
N ASP A 522 15.53 -0.05 4.69
CA ASP A 522 16.29 -1.29 4.76
C ASP A 522 17.48 -1.26 3.80
N SER A 523 18.56 -1.96 4.16
CA SER A 523 19.69 -2.14 3.26
C SER A 523 20.40 -3.47 3.45
N ALA A 524 21.03 -3.94 2.38
CA ALA A 524 21.99 -5.03 2.42
C ALA A 524 23.37 -4.50 2.05
N ARG A 525 24.40 -4.91 2.78
CA ARG A 525 25.80 -4.53 2.50
C ARG A 525 26.69 -5.75 2.35
N VAL A 526 27.71 -5.59 1.51
CA VAL A 526 28.79 -6.57 1.37
C VAL A 526 30.10 -5.89 1.69
N GLU A 527 30.83 -6.46 2.63
CA GLU A 527 31.99 -5.84 3.26
C GLU A 527 33.16 -6.83 3.32
N VAL A 528 34.36 -6.28 3.43
CA VAL A 528 35.62 -7.02 3.59
C VAL A 528 36.39 -6.51 4.79
N SER A 529 37.07 -7.43 5.48
CA SER A 529 38.02 -7.10 6.54
C SER A 529 39.43 -7.56 6.18
N THR A 530 40.43 -6.72 6.47
CA THR A 530 41.87 -7.02 6.28
C THR A 530 42.63 -7.24 7.60
N ASP A 531 41.93 -7.21 8.74
CA ASP A 531 42.50 -7.25 10.09
C ASP A 531 41.83 -8.30 10.99
N GLY A 532 41.32 -9.36 10.38
CA GLY A 532 40.73 -10.48 11.13
C GLY A 532 39.30 -10.23 11.62
N GLY A 533 38.58 -9.28 11.03
CA GLY A 533 37.19 -8.95 11.37
C GLY A 533 37.03 -7.78 12.34
N ALA A 534 38.11 -7.07 12.68
CA ALA A 534 38.06 -5.93 13.59
C ALA A 534 37.49 -4.67 12.91
N THR A 535 37.87 -4.43 11.65
CA THR A 535 37.32 -3.35 10.81
C THR A 535 36.72 -3.90 9.51
N TRP A 536 35.73 -3.18 8.99
CA TRP A 536 34.94 -3.58 7.83
C TRP A 536 34.83 -2.43 6.84
N ASN A 537 35.17 -2.71 5.58
CA ASN A 537 35.11 -1.76 4.49
C ASN A 537 34.15 -2.27 3.41
N PRO A 538 33.33 -1.40 2.80
CA PRO A 538 32.41 -1.82 1.76
C PRO A 538 33.17 -2.32 0.52
N LEU A 539 32.65 -3.37 -0.10
CA LEU A 539 33.17 -3.91 -1.36
C LEU A 539 32.35 -3.39 -2.53
N ARG A 540 33.00 -2.79 -3.52
CA ARG A 540 32.33 -2.44 -4.78
C ARG A 540 31.83 -3.72 -5.47
N LEU A 541 30.54 -3.76 -5.77
CA LEU A 541 29.86 -4.92 -6.33
C LEU A 541 29.55 -4.71 -7.80
N LEU A 542 29.80 -5.73 -8.62
CA LEU A 542 29.38 -5.79 -10.01
C LEU A 542 28.32 -6.88 -10.20
N PHE A 543 27.12 -6.45 -10.60
CA PHE A 543 25.97 -7.30 -10.81
C PHE A 543 25.83 -7.68 -12.29
N SER A 544 25.48 -8.94 -12.56
CA SER A 544 25.22 -9.45 -13.90
C SER A 544 24.08 -10.47 -13.92
N GLN A 545 23.11 -10.28 -14.80
CA GLN A 545 22.02 -11.23 -15.05
C GLN A 545 21.46 -11.01 -16.47
N GLY A 546 21.36 -12.07 -17.28
CA GLY A 546 20.64 -12.03 -18.56
C GLY A 546 21.04 -10.89 -19.52
N GLY A 547 22.33 -10.51 -19.56
CA GLY A 547 22.84 -9.39 -20.38
C GLY A 547 22.75 -8.01 -19.72
N ARG A 548 22.07 -7.89 -18.57
CA ARG A 548 21.98 -6.67 -17.76
C ARG A 548 23.14 -6.59 -16.78
N ARG A 549 23.74 -5.40 -16.63
CA ARG A 549 24.87 -5.16 -15.72
C ARG A 549 24.74 -3.81 -15.03
N TRP A 550 25.07 -3.77 -13.75
CA TRP A 550 25.17 -2.54 -12.96
C TRP A 550 26.16 -2.71 -11.81
N SER A 551 26.56 -1.61 -11.16
CA SER A 551 27.46 -1.67 -10.00
C SER A 551 26.91 -0.91 -8.80
N SER A 552 27.25 -1.38 -7.60
CA SER A 552 27.01 -0.71 -6.32
C SER A 552 28.35 -0.46 -5.63
N ASP A 553 28.38 0.53 -4.72
CA ASP A 553 29.51 0.82 -3.84
C ASP A 553 29.69 -0.19 -2.70
N GLY A 554 28.81 -1.19 -2.60
CA GLY A 554 28.77 -2.18 -1.53
C GLY A 554 27.45 -2.21 -0.79
N THR A 555 26.58 -1.21 -0.99
CA THR A 555 25.23 -1.16 -0.41
C THR A 555 24.15 -1.29 -1.49
N VAL A 556 23.11 -2.08 -1.21
CA VAL A 556 21.90 -2.14 -2.03
C VAL A 556 20.65 -1.97 -1.18
N THR A 557 19.59 -1.45 -1.78
CA THR A 557 18.27 -1.24 -1.16
C THR A 557 17.18 -1.33 -2.24
N GLY A 558 15.94 -1.59 -1.82
CA GLY A 558 14.78 -1.63 -2.69
C GLY A 558 14.66 -2.92 -3.49
N TYR A 559 14.16 -2.78 -4.71
CA TYR A 559 13.76 -3.90 -5.56
C TYR A 559 14.92 -4.43 -6.41
N GLY A 560 15.34 -5.69 -6.17
CA GLY A 560 16.38 -6.37 -6.94
C GLY A 560 15.88 -7.15 -8.16
N GLY A 561 14.67 -6.89 -8.66
CA GLY A 561 14.10 -7.62 -9.80
C GLY A 561 13.50 -8.99 -9.45
N ARG A 562 13.56 -9.40 -8.17
CA ARG A 562 13.22 -10.76 -7.69
C ARG A 562 13.93 -11.86 -8.48
N VAL A 563 15.17 -11.59 -8.92
CA VAL A 563 16.05 -12.53 -9.62
C VAL A 563 17.34 -12.73 -8.83
N TRP A 564 17.95 -13.91 -9.01
CA TRP A 564 19.32 -14.14 -8.57
C TRP A 564 20.30 -13.45 -9.50
N TRP A 565 21.06 -12.52 -8.95
CA TRP A 565 22.18 -11.84 -9.60
C TRP A 565 23.47 -12.62 -9.43
N GLN A 566 24.26 -12.75 -10.50
CA GLN A 566 25.67 -13.10 -10.34
C GLN A 566 26.41 -11.82 -9.92
N VAL A 567 27.04 -11.85 -8.75
CA VAL A 567 27.82 -10.73 -8.21
C VAL A 567 29.28 -11.10 -8.19
N THR A 568 30.13 -10.16 -8.58
CA THR A 568 31.59 -10.24 -8.45
C THR A 568 32.14 -8.99 -7.78
N ALA A 569 33.13 -9.14 -6.92
CA ALA A 569 33.83 -8.05 -6.24
C ALA A 569 35.34 -8.32 -6.22
N GLU A 570 36.14 -7.28 -6.41
CA GLU A 570 37.60 -7.36 -6.27
C GLU A 570 37.99 -7.44 -4.80
N LEU A 571 38.86 -8.38 -4.45
CA LEU A 571 39.38 -8.51 -3.10
C LEU A 571 40.66 -7.68 -2.96
N PRO A 572 40.79 -6.84 -1.92
CA PRO A 572 42.04 -6.15 -1.64
C PRO A 572 43.11 -7.14 -1.17
N GLU A 573 44.38 -6.71 -1.23
CA GLU A 573 45.44 -7.43 -0.56
C GLU A 573 45.17 -7.57 0.94
N ARG A 574 45.57 -8.70 1.51
CA ARG A 574 45.38 -9.05 2.93
C ARG A 574 43.91 -9.16 3.34
N ALA A 575 42.96 -9.27 2.42
CA ALA A 575 41.59 -9.62 2.77
C ALA A 575 41.57 -10.93 3.57
N THR A 576 40.88 -10.93 4.71
CA THR A 576 40.81 -12.06 5.65
C THR A 576 39.39 -12.58 5.82
N HIS A 577 38.39 -11.72 5.69
CA HIS A 577 36.98 -12.07 5.86
C HIS A 577 36.10 -11.34 4.85
N LEU A 578 34.99 -11.98 4.49
CA LEU A 578 33.85 -11.37 3.84
C LEU A 578 32.66 -11.32 4.78
N ARG A 579 31.81 -10.31 4.65
CA ARG A 579 30.56 -10.22 5.40
C ARG A 579 29.42 -9.72 4.53
N TRP A 580 28.27 -10.38 4.66
CA TRP A 580 26.99 -9.88 4.18
C TRP A 580 26.20 -9.42 5.40
N SER A 581 25.73 -8.18 5.39
CA SER A 581 24.86 -7.64 6.43
C SER A 581 23.51 -7.24 5.83
N SER A 582 22.45 -7.42 6.62
CA SER A 582 21.10 -6.94 6.30
C SER A 582 20.61 -6.15 7.50
N SER A 583 20.21 -4.90 7.27
CA SER A 583 19.69 -4.00 8.29
C SER A 583 18.24 -3.66 7.98
N THR A 584 17.38 -3.79 8.99
CA THR A 584 15.92 -3.56 8.90
C THR A 584 15.46 -2.42 9.81
N ASP A 585 14.40 -1.74 9.37
CA ASP A 585 13.64 -0.76 10.14
C ASP A 585 12.68 -1.42 11.15
N VAL A 586 11.85 -0.63 11.83
CA VAL A 586 10.96 -1.10 12.91
C VAL A 586 9.66 -1.77 12.45
N SER A 587 9.32 -1.81 11.15
CA SER A 587 7.95 -2.19 10.78
C SER A 587 7.75 -2.87 9.43
N SER A 588 8.46 -2.45 8.39
CA SER A 588 8.09 -2.70 7.01
C SER A 588 9.25 -3.32 6.27
N GLN A 589 8.97 -4.34 5.47
CA GLN A 589 10.02 -5.12 4.83
C GLN A 589 9.60 -5.55 3.45
N GLY A 590 10.59 -5.73 2.59
CA GLY A 590 10.44 -6.46 1.34
C GLY A 590 10.39 -7.98 1.57
N ARG A 591 10.94 -8.75 0.64
CA ARG A 591 11.02 -10.21 0.74
C ARG A 591 12.35 -10.72 1.30
N GLY A 592 13.28 -9.81 1.61
CA GLY A 592 14.51 -10.09 2.31
C GLY A 592 15.75 -10.21 1.40
N VAL A 593 16.82 -10.77 1.96
CA VAL A 593 18.14 -10.85 1.34
C VAL A 593 18.63 -12.29 1.41
N TYR A 594 19.16 -12.77 0.29
CA TYR A 594 19.70 -14.12 0.17
C TYR A 594 21.06 -14.13 -0.53
N VAL A 595 21.93 -15.02 -0.09
CA VAL A 595 23.26 -15.25 -0.64
C VAL A 595 23.42 -16.74 -0.93
N ASP A 596 23.98 -17.08 -2.07
CA ASP A 596 24.20 -18.45 -2.51
C ASP A 596 25.52 -18.54 -3.31
N ARG A 597 26.09 -19.75 -3.48
CA ARG A 597 27.30 -20.02 -4.27
C ARG A 597 28.48 -19.10 -3.95
N ILE A 598 28.78 -18.93 -2.66
CA ILE A 598 29.85 -18.05 -2.20
C ILE A 598 31.20 -18.66 -2.55
N VAL A 599 32.00 -17.96 -3.36
CA VAL A 599 33.35 -18.39 -3.74
C VAL A 599 34.30 -17.20 -3.65
N ALA A 600 35.48 -17.41 -3.07
CA ALA A 600 36.58 -16.46 -3.12
C ALA A 600 37.85 -17.16 -3.59
N ALA A 601 38.61 -16.52 -4.47
CA ALA A 601 39.87 -17.06 -4.98
C ALA A 601 40.87 -15.93 -5.30
N ASP A 602 42.14 -16.29 -5.27
CA ASP A 602 43.24 -15.44 -5.75
C ASP A 602 44.16 -16.25 -6.69
N ARG A 603 45.28 -15.64 -7.07
CA ARG A 603 46.28 -16.27 -7.95
C ARG A 603 46.89 -17.57 -7.38
N ASP A 604 46.86 -17.73 -6.05
CA ASP A 604 47.41 -18.88 -5.34
C ASP A 604 46.31 -19.93 -5.05
N GLY A 605 45.11 -19.76 -5.63
CA GLY A 605 44.02 -20.73 -5.61
C GLY A 605 42.78 -20.32 -4.80
N LEU A 606 42.00 -21.32 -4.39
CA LEU A 606 40.71 -21.15 -3.70
C LEU A 606 40.92 -20.68 -2.25
N LEU A 607 40.30 -19.55 -1.89
CA LEU A 607 40.32 -18.95 -0.56
C LEU A 607 39.09 -19.34 0.27
N LEU A 608 37.95 -19.58 -0.39
CA LEU A 608 36.69 -19.99 0.23
C LEU A 608 35.80 -20.62 -0.83
N HIS A 609 35.17 -21.74 -0.48
CA HIS A 609 33.99 -22.26 -1.19
C HIS A 609 32.89 -22.49 -0.16
N GLY A 610 31.92 -21.58 -0.04
CA GLY A 610 30.92 -21.54 1.03
C GLY A 610 29.97 -22.74 1.10
N GLU A 611 30.14 -23.72 0.22
CA GLU A 611 29.48 -25.02 0.25
C GLU A 611 30.51 -26.16 0.41
N GLY A 612 30.07 -27.34 0.84
CA GLY A 612 30.96 -28.49 1.00
C GLY A 612 31.99 -28.29 2.11
N GLY A 613 33.28 -28.48 1.80
CA GLY A 613 34.35 -28.54 2.81
C GLY A 613 34.58 -27.27 3.65
N ASP A 614 34.21 -26.08 3.14
CA ASP A 614 34.29 -24.84 3.94
C ASP A 614 32.92 -24.36 4.48
N ALA A 615 31.83 -25.10 4.28
CA ALA A 615 30.51 -24.66 4.74
C ALA A 615 30.50 -24.36 6.25
N GLY A 616 31.22 -25.16 7.05
CA GLY A 616 31.38 -24.96 8.50
C GLY A 616 32.23 -23.74 8.90
N ARG A 617 32.84 -23.02 7.95
CA ARG A 617 33.54 -21.75 8.23
C ARG A 617 32.58 -20.57 8.30
N LEU A 618 31.38 -20.68 7.73
CA LEU A 618 30.40 -19.58 7.74
C LEU A 618 29.87 -19.37 9.16
N ILE A 619 29.95 -18.13 9.62
CA ILE A 619 29.49 -17.70 10.94
C ILE A 619 28.24 -16.86 10.71
N ALA A 620 27.08 -17.41 11.06
CA ALA A 620 25.80 -16.75 10.91
C ALA A 620 25.36 -16.15 12.26
N ASP A 621 25.01 -14.86 12.23
CA ASP A 621 24.29 -14.16 13.29
C ASP A 621 22.99 -13.62 12.68
N GLY A 622 21.88 -14.29 12.94
CA GLY A 622 20.58 -13.97 12.32
C GLY A 622 20.51 -14.27 10.82
N TRP A 623 21.32 -15.20 10.32
CA TRP A 623 21.14 -15.80 9.00
C TRP A 623 20.82 -17.28 9.15
N SER A 624 19.98 -17.82 8.26
CA SER A 624 19.56 -19.22 8.31
C SER A 624 19.57 -19.86 6.93
N PRO A 625 19.79 -21.18 6.83
CA PRO A 625 19.66 -21.89 5.58
C PRO A 625 18.23 -21.83 5.02
N ALA A 626 18.10 -21.43 3.76
CA ALA A 626 16.88 -21.52 2.96
C ALA A 626 17.05 -22.64 1.93
N ARG A 627 16.26 -23.71 2.09
CA ARG A 627 16.29 -24.89 1.22
C ARG A 627 15.17 -24.83 0.17
N SER A 628 15.39 -25.50 -0.95
CA SER A 628 14.51 -25.55 -2.12
C SER A 628 13.15 -26.19 -1.85
#